data_AF-A0AAU9INR7-F1
#
_entry.id   AF-A0AAU9INR7-F1
#
_cell.length_a   1.000
_cell.length_b   1.000
_cell.length_c   1.000
_cell.angle_alpha   90.00
_cell.angle_beta   90.00
_cell.angle_gamma   90.00
#
_symmetry.space_group_name_H-M   'P 1'
#
loop_
_entity.id
_entity.type
_entity.pdbx_description
1 polymer ?
#
loop_
_entity_poly.entity_id
_entity_poly.type
_entity_poly.pdbx_seq_one_letter_code
_entity_poly.pdbx_strand_id
1 'polypeptide(L)'
;MNFLKIGDTTISLKRSFSSEEEAWNFLLDNPIGNIVNSGLEEGETDRGMFQKNCVAEIIDCKDISRRECDEKGKIRCFLMTLTDGKLIFKGMEYQPFEEIKDKPNPGSKILLMGPFEFRRKIALLCSHNVLTLSMTE
;
A
#
# COMPACT_ATOMS: atom_id res chain seq x y z
N MET A 1 -4.00 12.24 -20.49
CA MET A 1 -2.82 11.73 -19.76
C MET A 1 -2.97 10.26 -19.44
N ASN A 2 -1.90 9.47 -19.54
CA ASN A 2 -1.88 8.03 -19.27
C ASN A 2 -0.94 7.67 -18.11
N PHE A 3 -0.56 8.66 -17.30
CA PHE A 3 0.23 8.51 -16.09
C PHE A 3 -0.34 9.40 -15.00
N LEU A 4 -0.10 9.08 -13.73
CA LEU A 4 -0.45 9.90 -12.57
C LEU A 4 0.81 10.11 -11.72
N LYS A 5 1.03 11.34 -11.25
CA LYS A 5 2.14 11.64 -10.34
C LYS A 5 1.64 11.63 -8.89
N ILE A 6 2.34 10.90 -8.03
CA ILE A 6 2.10 10.87 -6.58
C ILE A 6 3.43 11.14 -5.90
N GLY A 7 3.61 12.37 -5.41
CA GLY A 7 4.93 12.87 -5.01
C GLY A 7 5.93 12.73 -6.14
N ASP A 8 7.06 12.07 -5.87
CA ASP A 8 8.11 11.79 -6.85
C ASP A 8 7.86 10.51 -7.69
N THR A 9 6.75 9.81 -7.45
CA THR A 9 6.42 8.56 -8.13
C THR A 9 5.52 8.81 -9.34
N THR A 10 5.86 8.24 -10.49
CA THR A 10 4.99 8.23 -11.67
C THR A 10 4.37 6.86 -11.87
N ILE A 11 3.05 6.80 -11.95
CA ILE A 11 2.27 5.58 -12.11
C ILE A 11 1.69 5.54 -13.52
N SER A 12 1.89 4.44 -14.23
CA SER A 12 1.27 4.26 -15.55
C SER A 12 -0.17 3.78 -15.42
N LEU A 13 -1.07 4.41 -16.17
CA LEU A 13 -2.51 4.13 -16.16
C LEU A 13 -2.90 3.26 -17.35
N LYS A 14 -3.91 2.40 -17.18
CA LYS A 14 -4.45 1.51 -18.23
C LYS A 14 -5.22 2.26 -19.31
N ARG A 15 -5.68 3.47 -19.02
CA ARG A 15 -6.42 4.34 -19.95
C ARG A 15 -5.99 5.79 -19.82
N SER A 16 -6.38 6.57 -20.82
CA SER A 16 -6.17 8.00 -20.81
C SER A 16 -7.30 8.72 -20.05
N PHE A 17 -6.93 9.73 -19.28
CA PHE A 17 -7.83 10.66 -18.60
C PHE A 17 -7.66 12.08 -19.15
N SER A 18 -8.66 12.93 -18.97
CA SER A 18 -8.63 14.32 -19.42
C SER A 18 -7.82 15.23 -18.50
N SER A 19 -7.80 14.94 -17.19
CA SER A 19 -7.05 15.71 -16.17
C SER A 19 -6.46 14.81 -15.08
N GLU A 20 -5.53 15.36 -14.28
CA GLU A 20 -4.92 14.63 -13.16
C GLU A 20 -5.96 14.35 -12.06
N GLU A 21 -6.82 15.33 -11.82
CA GLU A 21 -7.94 15.23 -10.88
C GLU A 21 -8.90 14.11 -11.26
N GLU A 22 -9.27 13.98 -12.54
CA GLU A 22 -10.12 12.89 -13.01
C GLU A 22 -9.43 11.53 -12.79
N ALA A 23 -8.14 11.43 -13.09
CA ALA A 23 -7.37 10.22 -12.85
C ALA A 23 -7.27 9.88 -11.35
N TRP A 24 -7.10 10.88 -10.48
CA TRP A 24 -7.03 10.73 -9.03
C TRP A 24 -8.36 10.24 -8.46
N ASN A 25 -9.47 10.90 -8.80
CA ASN A 25 -10.81 10.49 -8.37
C ASN A 25 -11.10 9.06 -8.84
N PHE A 26 -10.77 8.74 -10.08
CA PHE A 26 -10.96 7.39 -10.59
C PHE A 26 -10.10 6.34 -9.86
N LEU A 27 -8.88 6.68 -9.44
CA LEU A 27 -7.99 5.80 -8.65
C LEU A 27 -8.60 5.46 -7.31
N LEU A 28 -9.19 6.45 -6.64
CA LEU A 28 -9.76 6.29 -5.30
C LEU A 28 -11.09 5.53 -5.34
N ASP A 29 -11.92 5.79 -6.35
CA ASP A 29 -13.28 5.25 -6.44
C ASP A 29 -13.34 3.83 -7.04
N ASN A 30 -12.27 3.37 -7.69
CA ASN A 30 -12.26 2.09 -8.40
C ASN A 30 -11.23 1.10 -7.84
N PRO A 31 -11.43 -0.21 -8.06
CA PRO A 31 -10.40 -1.21 -7.79
C PRO A 31 -9.12 -0.90 -8.57
N ILE A 32 -7.96 -1.03 -7.92
CA ILE A 32 -6.68 -0.62 -8.50
C ILE A 32 -6.34 -1.37 -9.79
N GLY A 33 -6.77 -2.63 -9.90
CA GLY A 33 -6.59 -3.45 -11.09
C GLY A 33 -7.29 -2.90 -12.34
N ASN A 34 -8.26 -1.98 -12.21
CA ASN A 34 -8.92 -1.37 -13.36
C ASN A 34 -8.18 -0.12 -13.88
N ILE A 35 -7.28 0.44 -13.08
CA ILE A 35 -6.64 1.73 -13.40
C ILE A 35 -5.13 1.61 -13.56
N VAL A 36 -4.42 0.89 -12.71
CA VAL A 36 -2.94 0.88 -12.72
C VAL A 36 -2.41 -0.19 -13.66
N ASN A 37 -1.45 0.16 -14.51
CA ASN A 37 -0.77 -0.77 -15.41
C ASN A 37 0.51 -1.37 -14.79
N SER A 38 1.09 -0.68 -13.82
CA SER A 38 2.26 -1.10 -13.03
C SER A 38 1.88 -1.99 -11.85
N GLY A 39 2.70 -3.00 -11.58
CA GLY A 39 2.56 -3.87 -10.42
C GLY A 39 3.87 -4.62 -10.17
N LEU A 40 3.92 -5.35 -9.07
CA LEU A 40 4.90 -6.36 -8.73
C LEU A 40 4.93 -7.46 -9.80
N GLU A 41 6.12 -7.96 -10.09
CA GLU A 41 6.33 -9.13 -10.92
C GLU A 41 6.27 -10.42 -10.08
N GLU A 42 5.92 -11.54 -10.72
CA GLU A 42 5.94 -12.83 -10.04
C GLU A 42 7.35 -13.13 -9.49
N GLY A 43 7.43 -13.50 -8.21
CA GLY A 43 8.70 -13.77 -7.51
C GLY A 43 9.27 -12.56 -6.76
N GLU A 44 8.88 -11.32 -7.05
CA GLU A 44 9.34 -10.13 -6.28
C GLU A 44 8.87 -10.17 -4.82
N THR A 45 7.79 -10.90 -4.53
CA THR A 45 7.22 -11.03 -3.19
C THR A 45 7.79 -12.20 -2.38
N ASP A 46 8.61 -13.08 -2.95
CA ASP A 46 9.00 -14.31 -2.25
C ASP A 46 9.98 -14.06 -1.10
N ARG A 47 11.07 -13.36 -1.39
CA ARG A 47 12.10 -12.96 -0.42
C ARG A 47 13.04 -11.90 -1.02
N GLY A 48 13.45 -10.92 -0.22
CA GLY A 48 14.51 -9.98 -0.59
C GLY A 48 14.09 -8.54 -0.39
N MET A 49 14.85 -7.62 -0.99
CA MET A 49 14.55 -6.19 -0.91
C MET A 49 13.76 -5.74 -2.12
N PHE A 50 12.56 -5.20 -1.89
CA PHE A 50 11.84 -4.44 -2.90
C PHE A 50 12.37 -3.01 -2.92
N GLN A 51 12.72 -2.51 -4.11
CA GLN A 51 13.42 -1.23 -4.30
C GLN A 51 12.56 -0.18 -5.00
N LYS A 52 11.42 -0.57 -5.57
CA LYS A 52 10.57 0.29 -6.39
C LYS A 52 9.47 0.93 -5.53
N ASN A 53 8.66 1.78 -6.15
CA ASN A 53 7.42 2.26 -5.57
C ASN A 53 6.25 1.61 -6.30
N CYS A 54 5.17 1.30 -5.58
CA CYS A 54 3.94 0.78 -6.18
C CYS A 54 2.72 1.23 -5.41
N VAL A 55 1.61 1.45 -6.09
CA VAL A 55 0.33 1.64 -5.41
C VAL A 55 -0.29 0.29 -5.13
N ALA A 56 -0.84 0.15 -3.94
CA ALA A 56 -1.56 -1.02 -3.50
C ALA A 56 -2.92 -0.64 -2.92
N GLU A 57 -3.84 -1.57 -3.00
CA GLU A 57 -5.16 -1.53 -2.41
C GLU A 57 -5.24 -2.51 -1.25
N ILE A 58 -5.84 -2.08 -0.15
CA ILE A 58 -6.05 -2.91 1.03
C ILE A 58 -7.30 -3.75 0.81
N ILE A 59 -7.16 -5.07 0.72
CA ILE A 59 -8.28 -6.01 0.60
C ILE A 59 -8.86 -6.33 1.98
N ASP A 60 -7.99 -6.56 2.95
CA ASP A 60 -8.35 -6.92 4.32
C ASP A 60 -7.26 -6.42 5.27
N CYS A 61 -7.63 -6.11 6.50
CA CYS A 61 -6.68 -5.72 7.53
C CYS A 61 -7.05 -6.36 8.86
N LYS A 62 -6.08 -6.98 9.53
CA LYS A 62 -6.25 -7.61 10.84
C LYS A 62 -5.36 -6.91 11.85
N ASP A 63 -5.95 -6.51 12.98
CA ASP A 63 -5.19 -6.09 14.15
C ASP A 63 -4.62 -7.34 14.83
N ILE A 64 -3.31 -7.54 14.70
CA ILE A 64 -2.55 -8.63 15.33
C ILE A 64 -1.65 -8.11 16.46
N SER A 65 -1.90 -6.87 16.92
CA SER A 65 -1.19 -6.26 18.02
C SER A 65 -1.22 -7.17 19.24
N ARG A 66 -0.06 -7.43 19.83
CA ARG A 66 0.00 -8.16 21.09
C ARG A 66 -0.47 -7.25 22.22
N ARG A 67 -1.36 -7.78 23.07
CA ARG A 67 -1.46 -7.30 24.46
C ARG A 67 -0.26 -7.91 25.17
N GLU A 68 0.79 -7.14 25.44
CA GLU A 68 1.82 -7.63 26.36
C GLU A 68 1.25 -7.62 27.79
N CYS A 69 1.65 -8.63 28.56
CA CYS A 69 1.34 -8.78 29.98
C CYS A 69 2.14 -7.81 30.87
N ASP A 70 2.99 -6.96 30.30
CA ASP A 70 3.88 -6.06 31.03
C ASP A 70 3.60 -4.58 30.71
N GLU A 71 3.91 -3.73 31.69
CA GLU A 71 3.45 -2.35 31.91
C GLU A 71 3.78 -1.31 30.79
N LYS A 72 4.28 -1.71 29.62
CA LYS A 72 4.79 -0.82 28.56
C LYS A 72 3.85 -0.55 27.38
N GLY A 73 2.60 -1.00 27.45
CA GLY A 73 1.56 -0.64 26.49
C GLY A 73 1.49 -1.54 25.24
N LYS A 74 0.39 -1.42 24.49
CA LYS A 74 0.08 -2.24 23.31
C LYS A 74 1.01 -1.86 22.15
N ILE A 75 1.85 -2.78 21.68
CA ILE A 75 2.61 -2.59 20.43
C ILE A 75 1.66 -2.81 19.25
N ARG A 76 1.35 -1.74 18.53
CA ARG A 76 0.46 -1.78 17.36
C ARG A 76 1.10 -2.59 16.24
N CYS A 77 0.34 -3.52 15.66
CA CYS A 77 0.75 -4.28 14.49
C CYS A 77 -0.48 -4.68 13.65
N PHE A 78 -0.60 -4.09 12.47
CA PHE A 78 -1.56 -4.49 11.45
C PHE A 78 -0.97 -5.48 10.45
N LEU A 79 -1.73 -6.55 10.17
CA LEU A 79 -1.47 -7.46 9.06
C LEU A 79 -2.48 -7.19 7.95
N MET A 80 -2.00 -6.66 6.83
CA MET A 80 -2.78 -6.28 5.67
C MET A 80 -2.67 -7.33 4.56
N THR A 81 -3.78 -7.57 3.89
CA THR A 81 -3.81 -8.21 2.57
C THR A 81 -3.86 -7.10 1.54
N LEU A 82 -2.86 -7.05 0.67
CA LEU A 82 -2.67 -5.99 -0.31
C LEU A 82 -2.80 -6.56 -1.71
N THR A 83 -3.25 -5.74 -2.65
CA THR A 83 -3.20 -6.02 -4.09
C THR A 83 -2.69 -4.81 -4.85
N ASP A 84 -1.83 -5.01 -5.83
CA ASP A 84 -1.46 -3.98 -6.80
C ASP A 84 -2.35 -4.03 -8.06
N GLY A 85 -3.36 -4.91 -8.06
CA GLY A 85 -4.24 -5.16 -9.19
C GLY A 85 -3.82 -6.33 -10.09
N LYS A 86 -2.65 -6.92 -9.86
CA LYS A 86 -2.14 -8.13 -10.52
C LYS A 86 -1.91 -9.26 -9.52
N LEU A 87 -1.21 -8.97 -8.42
CA LEU A 87 -0.82 -9.92 -7.40
C LEU A 87 -1.45 -9.56 -6.06
N ILE A 88 -1.72 -10.59 -5.25
CA ILE A 88 -2.14 -10.44 -3.86
C ILE A 88 -0.96 -10.84 -2.97
N PHE A 89 -0.62 -9.97 -2.01
CA PHE A 89 0.47 -10.20 -1.07
C PHE A 89 0.09 -9.73 0.33
N LYS A 90 0.95 -10.02 1.31
CA LYS A 90 0.78 -9.58 2.70
C LYS A 90 1.72 -8.44 3.01
N GLY A 91 1.21 -7.42 3.67
CA GLY A 91 2.01 -6.36 4.29
C GLY A 91 1.82 -6.41 5.80
N MET A 92 2.90 -6.31 6.55
CA MET A 92 2.87 -6.23 8.01
C MET A 92 3.43 -4.88 8.42
N GLU A 93 2.69 -4.20 9.29
CA GLU A 93 3.19 -3.05 10.02
C GLU A 93 4.29 -3.52 10.98
N TYR A 94 5.53 -3.40 10.52
CA TYR A 94 6.72 -3.78 11.28
C TYR A 94 7.10 -2.68 12.29
N GLN A 95 6.85 -1.43 11.92
CA GLN A 95 6.87 -0.26 12.79
C GLN A 95 5.57 0.52 12.65
N PRO A 96 5.03 1.13 13.72
CA PRO A 96 3.78 1.87 13.66
C PRO A 96 3.78 2.93 12.54
N PHE A 97 2.81 2.87 11.63
CA PHE A 97 2.54 3.91 10.64
C PHE A 97 2.03 5.20 11.31
N GLU A 98 2.83 6.27 11.31
CA GLU A 98 2.45 7.52 11.99
C GLU A 98 1.15 8.14 11.41
N GLU A 99 0.97 8.03 10.10
CA GLU A 99 -0.21 8.56 9.38
C GLU A 99 -1.48 7.73 9.59
N ILE A 100 -1.33 6.43 9.80
CA ILE A 100 -2.44 5.50 9.94
C ILE A 100 -2.62 5.19 11.41
N LYS A 101 -3.47 5.97 12.10
CA LYS A 101 -3.74 5.79 13.54
C LYS A 101 -4.62 4.57 13.82
N ASP A 102 -5.68 4.45 13.04
CA ASP A 102 -6.69 3.40 13.17
C ASP A 102 -6.46 2.26 12.19
N LYS A 103 -7.19 1.16 12.35
CA LYS A 103 -7.14 0.06 11.39
C LYS A 103 -7.57 0.57 10.00
N PRO A 104 -6.74 0.41 8.94
CA PRO A 104 -7.13 0.78 7.59
C PRO A 104 -8.40 0.08 7.12
N ASN A 105 -9.23 0.81 6.39
CA ASN A 105 -10.43 0.25 5.79
C ASN A 105 -10.09 -0.56 4.52
N PRO A 106 -10.79 -1.68 4.26
CA PRO A 106 -10.77 -2.31 2.95
C PRO A 106 -11.17 -1.32 1.84
N GLY A 107 -10.51 -1.40 0.69
CA GLY A 107 -10.66 -0.50 -0.45
C GLY A 107 -9.75 0.72 -0.42
N SER A 108 -9.18 1.07 0.74
CA SER A 108 -8.20 2.16 0.85
C SER A 108 -6.98 1.89 -0.04
N LYS A 109 -6.51 2.93 -0.71
CA LYS A 109 -5.31 2.90 -1.55
C LYS A 109 -4.13 3.49 -0.79
N ILE A 110 -2.97 2.87 -0.94
CA ILE A 110 -1.71 3.30 -0.33
C ILE A 110 -0.61 3.30 -1.39
N LEU A 111 0.30 4.25 -1.30
CA LEU A 111 1.58 4.20 -2.01
C LEU A 111 2.59 3.49 -1.12
N LEU A 112 3.12 2.36 -1.60
CA LEU A 112 4.25 1.68 -1.01
C LEU A 112 5.54 2.25 -1.60
N MET A 113 6.40 2.75 -0.72
CA MET A 113 7.67 3.39 -1.07
C MET A 113 8.83 2.49 -0.66
N GLY A 114 9.65 2.09 -1.63
CA GLY A 114 10.85 1.32 -1.37
C GLY A 114 11.95 2.18 -0.70
N PRO A 115 12.97 1.54 -0.09
CA PRO A 115 13.15 0.10 -0.02
C PRO A 115 12.44 -0.54 1.19
N PHE A 116 11.95 -1.78 1.04
CA PHE A 116 11.46 -2.61 2.15
C PHE A 116 11.70 -4.11 1.92
N GLU A 117 11.73 -4.90 2.99
CA GLU A 117 12.05 -6.34 2.93
C GLU A 117 10.78 -7.18 2.77
N PHE A 118 10.82 -8.16 1.87
CA PHE A 118 9.93 -9.32 1.88
C PHE A 118 10.57 -10.47 2.66
N ARG A 119 9.87 -10.95 3.69
CA ARG A 119 10.27 -12.13 4.47
C ARG A 119 9.11 -13.11 4.56
N ARG A 120 9.33 -14.34 4.05
CA ARG A 120 8.29 -15.40 4.00
C ARG A 120 7.00 -14.91 3.32
N LYS A 121 7.13 -14.21 2.18
CA LYS A 121 6.00 -13.64 1.43
C LYS A 121 5.22 -12.51 2.12
N ILE A 122 5.82 -11.88 3.13
CA ILE A 122 5.24 -10.74 3.86
C ILE A 122 6.17 -9.54 3.69
N ALA A 123 5.66 -8.44 3.16
CA ALA A 123 6.35 -7.15 3.15
C ALA A 123 6.41 -6.59 4.58
N LEU A 124 7.60 -6.28 5.05
CA LEU A 124 7.86 -5.66 6.35
C LEU A 124 7.86 -4.14 6.15
N LEU A 125 6.74 -3.50 6.45
CA LEU A 125 6.51 -2.10 6.16
C LEU A 125 6.76 -1.24 7.41
N CYS A 126 7.53 -0.18 7.24
CA CYS A 126 7.71 0.87 8.24
C CYS A 126 6.90 2.11 7.87
N SER A 127 6.79 3.09 8.77
CA SER A 127 6.05 4.34 8.53
C SER A 127 6.46 5.05 7.25
N HIS A 128 7.76 5.18 6.99
CA HIS A 128 8.29 5.82 5.79
C HIS A 128 8.09 5.02 4.50
N ASN A 129 7.60 3.77 4.56
CA ASN A 129 7.30 2.98 3.38
C ASN A 129 5.85 3.11 2.93
N VAL A 130 5.00 3.82 3.68
CA VAL A 130 3.55 3.84 3.43
C VAL A 130 3.05 5.27 3.46
N LEU A 131 2.43 5.69 2.36
CA LEU A 131 1.67 6.94 2.26
C LEU A 131 0.22 6.60 1.93
N THR A 132 -0.74 7.10 2.73
CA THR A 132 -2.16 6.88 2.44
C THR A 132 -2.63 7.79 1.31
N LEU A 133 -3.41 7.24 0.38
CA LEU A 133 -4.01 8.03 -0.70
C LEU A 133 -5.46 8.35 -0.34
N SER A 134 -5.77 9.64 -0.19
CA SER A 134 -7.11 10.15 0.07
C SER A 134 -7.44 11.27 -0.90
N MET A 135 -8.71 11.68 -0.93
CA MET A 135 -9.05 12.98 -1.52
C MET A 135 -8.23 14.06 -0.80
N THR A 136 -7.60 14.95 -1.57
CA THR A 136 -7.10 16.21 -1.04
C THR A 136 -8.31 17.07 -0.68
N GLU A 137 -8.38 17.54 0.57
CA GLU A 137 -9.35 18.55 1.01
C GLU A 137 -9.15 19.89 0.28
#